data_AF-A0A4P5VSF1-F1
#
_entry.id   AF-A0A4P5VSF1-F1
#
_cell.length_a   1.000
_cell.length_b   1.000
_cell.length_c   1.000
_cell.angle_alpha   90.00
_cell.angle_beta   90.00
_cell.angle_gamma   90.00
#
_symmetry.space_group_name_H-M   'P 1'
#
loop_
_entity.id
_entity.type
_entity.pdbx_description
1 polymer ?
#
loop_
_entity_poly.entity_id
_entity_poly.type
_entity_poly.pdbx_seq_one_letter_code
_entity_poly.pdbx_strand_id
1 'polypeptide(L)'
;MMTPYDDAMRTIIDLPPGQLAALDVWCQARGLSRAEAVRRAVHGLLHHENAGAEAIEATRGLWADAEEDGLAYQERLRGEWDQP
;
A
#
# COMPACT_ATOMS: atom_id res chain seq x y z
N MET A 1 -24.52 -9.93 -21.10
CA MET A 1 -24.70 -9.00 -19.96
C MET A 1 -23.81 -9.56 -18.85
N MET A 2 -22.60 -9.01 -18.69
CA MET A 2 -21.64 -9.44 -17.67
C MET A 2 -22.06 -8.80 -16.35
N THR A 3 -22.25 -9.60 -15.31
CA THR A 3 -22.67 -9.03 -14.01
C THR A 3 -21.46 -8.43 -13.32
N PRO A 4 -21.61 -7.36 -12.50
CA PRO A 4 -20.49 -6.76 -11.76
C PRO A 4 -19.80 -7.72 -10.75
N TYR A 5 -20.28 -8.96 -10.64
CA TYR A 5 -19.69 -10.02 -9.81
C TYR A 5 -18.73 -10.93 -10.58
N ASP A 6 -18.63 -10.82 -11.91
CA ASP A 6 -17.76 -11.70 -12.74
C ASP A 6 -16.26 -11.41 -12.57
N ASP A 7 -15.87 -10.29 -11.93
CA ASP A 7 -14.46 -9.89 -11.78
C ASP A 7 -13.86 -10.25 -10.40
N ALA A 8 -14.68 -10.75 -9.46
CA ALA A 8 -14.21 -11.11 -8.12
C ALA A 8 -13.84 -12.59 -8.04
N MET A 9 -12.54 -12.89 -7.95
CA MET A 9 -12.06 -14.26 -7.72
C MET A 9 -12.45 -14.77 -6.32
N ARG A 10 -12.84 -16.05 -6.24
CA ARG A 10 -13.13 -16.72 -4.96
C ARG A 10 -11.89 -17.40 -4.40
N THR A 11 -11.66 -17.22 -3.10
CA THR A 11 -10.60 -17.90 -2.36
C THR A 11 -11.21 -18.64 -1.17
N ILE A 12 -10.83 -19.91 -1.00
CA ILE A 12 -11.19 -20.72 0.16
C ILE A 12 -9.97 -20.72 1.09
N ILE A 13 -10.20 -20.40 2.37
CA ILE A 13 -9.15 -20.35 3.39
C ILE A 13 -9.61 -21.13 4.62
N ASP A 14 -8.68 -21.81 5.27
CA ASP A 14 -8.90 -22.45 6.56
C ASP A 14 -8.44 -21.51 7.68
N LEU A 15 -9.29 -21.33 8.69
CA LEU A 15 -8.97 -20.56 9.88
C LEU A 15 -9.11 -21.46 11.12
N PRO A 16 -8.16 -21.38 12.08
CA PRO A 16 -8.34 -21.99 13.39
C PRO A 16 -9.71 -21.62 14.00
N PRO A 17 -10.43 -22.55 14.64
CA PRO A 17 -11.78 -22.30 15.15
C PRO A 17 -11.87 -21.08 16.08
N GLY A 18 -10.85 -20.87 16.92
CA GLY A 18 -10.78 -19.71 17.80
C GLY A 18 -10.66 -18.37 17.06
N GLN A 19 -9.96 -18.34 15.92
CA GLN A 19 -9.85 -17.14 15.08
C GLN A 19 -11.18 -16.84 14.38
N LEU A 20 -11.87 -17.88 13.89
CA LEU A 20 -13.20 -17.70 13.28
C LEU A 20 -14.20 -17.14 14.29
N ALA A 21 -14.24 -17.67 15.51
CA ALA A 21 -15.12 -17.18 16.57
C ALA A 21 -14.80 -15.73 16.96
N ALA A 22 -13.51 -15.37 17.10
CA ALA A 22 -13.10 -14.00 17.39
C ALA A 22 -13.49 -13.03 16.25
N LEU A 23 -13.34 -13.46 15.00
CA LEU A 23 -13.77 -12.68 13.83
C LEU A 23 -15.28 -12.45 13.81
N ASP A 24 -16.08 -13.47 14.15
CA ASP A 24 -17.53 -13.36 14.20
C ASP A 24 -17.99 -12.33 15.25
N VAL A 25 -17.43 -12.37 16.46
CA VAL A 25 -17.71 -11.39 17.52
C VAL A 25 -17.32 -9.97 17.07
N TRP A 26 -16.14 -9.83 16.46
CA TRP A 26 -15.66 -8.54 15.97
C TRP A 26 -16.55 -7.96 14.87
N CYS A 27 -17.02 -8.81 13.95
CA CYS A 27 -17.93 -8.45 12.86
C CYS A 27 -19.30 -8.02 13.40
N GLN A 28 -19.88 -8.78 14.33
CA GLN A 28 -21.16 -8.47 14.96
C GLN A 28 -21.13 -7.11 15.65
N ALA A 29 -20.07 -6.83 16.42
CA ALA A 29 -19.90 -5.55 17.10
C ALA A 29 -19.82 -4.34 16.14
N ARG A 30 -19.54 -4.57 14.85
CA ARG A 30 -19.35 -3.51 13.83
C ARG A 30 -20.39 -3.54 12.72
N GLY A 31 -21.34 -4.46 12.75
CA GLY A 31 -22.33 -4.63 11.67
C GLY A 31 -21.70 -4.97 10.32
N LEU A 32 -20.58 -5.71 10.30
CA LEU A 32 -19.87 -6.10 9.09
C LEU A 32 -20.11 -7.57 8.74
N SER A 33 -20.08 -7.89 7.45
CA SER A 33 -19.99 -9.30 7.03
C SER A 33 -18.56 -9.82 7.21
N ARG A 34 -18.41 -11.13 7.45
CA ARG A 34 -17.09 -11.78 7.49
C ARG A 34 -16.26 -11.52 6.24
N ALA A 35 -16.88 -11.62 5.06
CA ALA A 35 -16.21 -11.41 3.79
C ALA A 35 -15.65 -9.97 3.67
N GLU A 36 -16.40 -8.99 4.15
CA GLU A 36 -15.96 -7.59 4.19
C GLU A 36 -14.80 -7.39 5.17
N ALA A 37 -14.86 -8.00 6.36
CA ALA A 37 -13.77 -7.93 7.32
C ALA A 37 -12.47 -8.53 6.75
N VAL A 38 -12.56 -9.67 6.06
CA VAL A 38 -11.40 -10.29 5.39
C VAL A 38 -10.86 -9.40 4.27
N ARG A 39 -11.71 -8.83 3.41
CA ARG A 39 -11.26 -7.89 2.37
C ARG A 39 -10.53 -6.68 2.95
N ARG A 40 -11.05 -6.08 4.03
CA ARG A 40 -10.39 -4.96 4.72
C ARG A 40 -9.06 -5.36 5.34
N ALA A 41 -8.98 -6.55 5.95
CA ALA A 41 -7.75 -7.06 6.52
C ALA A 41 -6.67 -7.25 5.44
N VAL A 42 -7.03 -7.84 4.30
CA VAL A 42 -6.12 -8.01 3.15
C VAL A 42 -5.67 -6.66 2.58
N HIS A 43 -6.61 -5.73 2.37
CA HIS A 43 -6.28 -4.38 1.93
C HIS A 43 -5.32 -3.68 2.89
N GLY A 44 -5.61 -3.72 4.20
CA GLY A 44 -4.78 -3.10 5.23
C GLY A 44 -3.38 -3.71 5.28
N LEU A 45 -3.26 -5.03 5.18
CA LEU A 45 -1.97 -5.72 5.12
C LEU A 45 -1.16 -5.26 3.91
N LEU A 46 -1.74 -5.33 2.71
CA LEU A 46 -1.04 -4.95 1.48
C LEU A 46 -0.65 -3.47 1.47
N HIS A 47 -1.52 -2.58 1.93
CA HIS A 47 -1.21 -1.16 2.02
C HIS A 47 -0.11 -0.89 3.04
N HIS A 48 -0.09 -1.60 4.18
CA HIS A 48 0.98 -1.46 5.17
C HIS A 48 2.34 -1.86 4.59
N GLU A 49 2.41 -3.02 3.93
CA GLU A 49 3.65 -3.52 3.32
C GLU A 49 4.14 -2.65 2.16
N ASN A 50 3.23 -2.01 1.41
CA ASN A 50 3.57 -1.18 0.26
C ASN A 50 3.70 0.32 0.56
N ALA A 51 3.44 0.76 1.80
CA ALA A 51 3.41 2.19 2.16
C ALA A 51 4.69 2.96 1.80
N GLY A 52 5.86 2.30 1.84
CA GLY A 52 7.13 2.89 1.40
C GLY A 52 7.38 2.77 -0.10
N ALA A 53 6.96 1.65 -0.70
CA ALA A 53 7.18 1.37 -2.12
C ALA A 53 6.33 2.27 -3.02
N GLU A 54 5.09 2.58 -2.64
CA GLU A 54 4.22 3.48 -3.41
C GLU A 54 4.77 4.91 -3.46
N ALA A 55 5.31 5.42 -2.36
CA ALA A 55 5.95 6.74 -2.31
C ALA A 55 7.25 6.79 -3.14
N ILE A 56 8.04 5.71 -3.11
CA ILE A 56 9.25 5.57 -3.93
C ILE A 56 8.90 5.46 -5.42
N GLU A 57 7.86 4.70 -5.77
CA GLU A 57 7.42 4.56 -7.16
C GLU A 57 6.82 5.88 -7.68
N ALA A 58 6.03 6.58 -6.87
CA ALA A 58 5.47 7.90 -7.22
C ALA A 58 6.52 8.99 -7.39
N THR A 59 7.71 8.83 -6.79
CA THR A 59 8.84 9.76 -6.92
C THR A 59 9.88 9.28 -7.95
N ARG A 60 9.67 8.09 -8.53
CA ARG A 60 10.54 7.53 -9.56
C ARG A 60 10.49 8.41 -10.81
N GLY A 61 11.64 8.92 -11.22
CA GLY A 61 11.74 9.80 -12.39
C GLY A 61 11.40 11.27 -12.12
N LEU A 62 11.17 11.69 -10.87
CA LEU A 62 10.94 13.09 -10.51
C LEU A 62 12.07 14.04 -10.98
N TRP A 63 13.29 13.53 -11.09
CA TRP A 63 14.46 14.25 -11.61
C TRP A 63 14.86 13.83 -13.03
N ALA A 64 14.06 13.04 -13.73
CA ALA A 64 14.37 12.62 -15.10
C ALA A 64 14.37 13.80 -16.09
N ASP A 65 13.50 14.79 -15.86
CA ASP A 65 13.39 16.00 -16.68
C ASP A 65 14.07 17.22 -16.05
N ALA A 66 14.93 17.04 -15.03
CA ALA A 66 15.65 18.14 -14.43
C ALA A 66 16.68 18.71 -15.42
N GLU A 67 16.72 20.05 -15.54
CA GLU A 67 17.66 20.75 -16.44
C GLU A 67 19.13 20.57 -16.04
N GLU A 68 19.40 20.33 -14.76
CA GLU A 68 20.74 20.11 -14.21
C GLU A 68 20.89 18.67 -13.73
N ASP A 69 22.00 18.03 -14.11
CA ASP A 69 22.35 16.70 -13.62
C ASP A 69 22.44 16.69 -12.08
N GLY A 70 21.94 15.62 -11.47
CA GLY A 70 21.84 15.54 -10.03
C GLY A 70 23.19 15.61 -9.29
N LEU A 71 24.28 15.12 -9.90
CA LEU A 71 25.62 15.24 -9.33
C LEU A 71 26.14 16.67 -9.46
N ALA A 72 25.96 17.30 -10.62
CA ALA A 72 26.35 18.70 -10.83
C ALA A 72 25.62 19.65 -9.86
N TYR A 73 24.32 19.45 -9.65
CA TYR A 73 23.52 20.20 -8.67
C TYR A 73 24.06 20.02 -7.24
N GLN A 74 24.40 18.79 -6.84
CA GLN A 74 24.95 18.49 -5.51
C GLN A 74 26.32 19.13 -5.30
N GLU A 75 27.20 19.07 -6.30
CA GLU A 75 28.53 19.68 -6.27
C GLU A 75 28.45 21.20 -6.19
N ARG A 76 27.55 21.83 -6.94
CA ARG A 76 27.30 23.28 -6.88
C ARG A 76 26.85 23.71 -5.49
N LEU A 77 25.85 23.04 -4.91
CA LEU A 77 25.36 23.34 -3.57
C LEU A 77 26.40 23.13 -2.48
N ARG A 78 27.23 22.07 -2.57
CA ARG A 78 28.29 21.81 -1.60
C ARG A 78 29.44 22.82 -1.71
N GLY A 79 29.75 23.25 -2.93
CA GLY A 79 30.75 24.30 -3.16
C GLY A 79 30.41 25.64 -2.50
N GLU A 80 29.13 25.91 -2.21
CA GLU A 80 28.71 27.10 -1.47
C GLU A 80 29.16 27.09 0.00
N TRP A 81 29.45 25.92 0.58
CA TRP A 81 29.92 25.80 1.98
C TRP A 81 31.44 25.90 2.11
N ASP A 82 32.17 25.77 1.00
CA ASP A 82 33.62 25.89 0.93
C ASP A 82 34.07 27.33 0.54
N GLN A 83 33.13 28.26 0.38
CA GLN A 83 33.45 29.68 0.17
C GLN A 83 33.65 30.40 1.52
N PRO A 84 34.76 31.15 1.71
CA PRO A 84 35.09 31.82 2.97
C PRO A 84 34.18 33.01 3.32
#